data_AF-A0A0S8CT57-F1
#
_entry.id   AF-A0A0S8CT57-F1
#
_cell.length_a   1.000
_cell.length_b   1.000
_cell.length_c   1.000
_cell.angle_alpha   90.00
_cell.angle_beta   90.00
_cell.angle_gamma   90.00
#
_symmetry.space_group_name_H-M   'P 1'
#
loop_
_entity.id
_entity.type
_entity.pdbx_description
1 polymer ?
#
loop_
_entity_poly.entity_id
_entity_poly.type
_entity_poly.pdbx_seq_one_letter_code
_entity_poly.pdbx_strand_id
1 'polypeptide(L)'
;MNIFLFSKMVYNDHIQFFYFESFRFEEGTGMKTHWASMGKALAVVISLVAIMGVFSNSYAKDKKFGRIQYNPDVIPVFGSAAPLPANMDIYFSGPADRPYAVIGIIKGTPFDPNIWRPISEEAENIGKWRQMIHDYNDMLARPYFGYDILDPDGKVVGKWISYQRETVVKMTKENKITVYTPDGPRRFSDDPQRIGP
;
A
#
# COMPACT_ATOMS: atom_id res chain seq x y z
N MET A 1 45.98 13.78 -23.38
CA MET A 1 45.19 15.02 -23.22
C MET A 1 44.33 14.86 -21.99
N ASN A 2 44.57 15.66 -20.95
CA ASN A 2 43.88 15.52 -19.66
C ASN A 2 42.66 16.44 -19.63
N ILE A 3 41.49 15.86 -19.40
CA ILE A 3 40.23 16.56 -19.22
C ILE A 3 40.01 16.67 -17.71
N PHE A 4 39.87 17.89 -17.19
CA PHE A 4 39.45 18.12 -15.82
C PHE A 4 38.05 18.75 -15.84
N LEU A 5 37.08 18.04 -15.28
CA LEU A 5 35.73 18.54 -15.03
C LEU A 5 35.65 18.90 -13.55
N PHE A 6 35.36 20.16 -13.25
CA PHE A 6 35.00 20.58 -11.91
C PHE A 6 33.51 20.87 -11.88
N SER A 7 32.80 20.21 -10.96
CA SER A 7 31.44 20.62 -10.61
C SER A 7 31.51 21.44 -9.32
N LYS A 8 30.78 22.55 -9.26
CA LYS A 8 30.58 23.31 -8.03
C LYS A 8 29.13 23.11 -7.63
N MET A 9 28.93 22.37 -6.55
CA MET A 9 27.61 22.11 -5.98
C MET A 9 27.28 23.23 -5.00
N VAL A 10 26.24 24.02 -5.29
CA VAL A 10 25.68 24.99 -4.34
C VAL A 10 24.38 24.41 -3.81
N TYR A 11 24.34 24.13 -2.51
CA TYR A 11 23.16 23.58 -1.84
C TYR A 11 22.23 24.73 -1.41
N ASN A 12 20.97 24.70 -1.84
CA ASN A 12 19.90 25.50 -1.24
C ASN A 12 18.60 24.69 -1.27
N ASP A 13 17.89 24.66 -0.14
CA ASP A 13 17.09 23.51 0.34
C ASP A 13 15.89 23.05 -0.48
N HIS A 14 15.57 23.65 -1.64
CA HIS A 14 14.40 23.21 -2.41
C HIS A 14 14.55 23.16 -3.94
N ILE A 15 15.71 23.53 -4.52
CA ILE A 15 15.92 23.45 -5.98
C ILE A 15 17.39 23.17 -6.30
N GLN A 16 17.66 22.12 -7.09
CA GLN A 16 18.98 21.88 -7.66
C GLN A 16 19.18 22.75 -8.91
N PHE A 17 20.13 23.69 -8.85
CA PHE A 17 20.57 24.45 -10.01
C PHE A 17 21.90 23.88 -10.52
N PHE A 18 21.92 23.44 -11.77
CA PHE A 18 23.15 23.12 -12.49
C PHE A 18 23.54 24.33 -13.34
N TYR A 19 24.58 25.05 -12.93
CA TYR A 19 25.20 26.08 -13.77
C TYR A 19 26.38 25.46 -14.51
N PHE A 20 26.34 25.52 -15.84
CA PHE A 20 27.47 25.20 -16.70
C PHE A 20 28.03 26.53 -17.23
N GLU A 21 29.19 26.95 -16.74
CA GLU A 21 29.93 28.04 -17.38
C GLU A 21 30.54 27.50 -18.68
N SER A 22 30.16 28.10 -19.81
CA SER A 22 30.76 27.78 -21.10
C SER A 22 32.02 28.60 -21.31
N PHE A 23 33.17 27.92 -21.41
CA PHE A 23 34.41 28.57 -21.84
C PHE A 23 34.39 28.82 -23.34
N ARG A 24 34.73 30.05 -23.73
CA ARG A 24 35.00 30.45 -25.12
C ARG A 24 36.45 30.11 -25.44
N PHE A 25 36.69 29.22 -26.41
CA PHE A 25 38.03 28.89 -26.91
C PHE A 25 38.27 29.55 -28.28
N GLU A 26 39.45 30.15 -28.45
CA GLU A 26 39.91 30.77 -29.69
C GLU A 26 40.19 29.75 -30.81
N GLU A 27 39.91 30.16 -32.04
CA GLU A 27 39.56 29.31 -33.17
C GLU A 27 40.75 28.88 -34.05
N GLY A 28 40.86 27.57 -34.32
CA GLY A 28 41.51 27.03 -35.52
C GLY A 28 40.46 26.71 -36.59
N THR A 29 40.55 27.36 -37.76
CA THR A 29 39.44 27.58 -38.72
C THR A 29 39.00 26.37 -39.58
N GLY A 30 39.53 25.16 -39.38
CA GLY A 30 39.27 24.04 -40.29
C GLY A 30 38.19 23.03 -39.87
N MET A 31 37.72 23.05 -38.61
CA MET A 31 37.01 21.91 -38.03
C MET A 31 35.68 22.28 -37.34
N LYS A 32 35.02 23.37 -37.78
CA LYS A 32 33.90 23.98 -37.04
C LYS A 32 32.55 23.24 -37.15
N THR A 33 32.31 22.50 -38.24
CA THR A 33 30.98 21.93 -38.53
C THR A 33 30.70 20.61 -37.80
N HIS A 34 31.69 19.72 -37.69
CA HIS A 34 31.52 18.42 -37.02
C HIS A 34 31.43 18.51 -35.50
N TRP A 35 32.18 19.42 -34.85
CA TRP A 35 32.16 19.56 -33.39
C TRP A 35 30.91 20.29 -32.89
N ALA A 36 30.39 21.24 -33.67
CA ALA A 36 29.14 21.93 -33.34
C ALA A 36 27.91 21.01 -33.44
N SER A 37 27.89 20.06 -34.38
CA SER A 37 26.82 19.06 -34.47
C SER A 37 26.90 18.02 -33.33
N MET A 38 28.12 17.61 -32.97
CA MET A 38 28.37 16.65 -31.90
C MET A 38 28.00 17.22 -30.52
N GLY A 39 28.29 18.50 -30.25
CA GLY A 39 27.86 19.18 -29.03
C GLY A 39 26.34 19.34 -28.91
N LYS A 40 25.65 19.64 -30.01
CA LYS A 40 24.18 19.70 -30.04
C LYS A 40 23.54 18.33 -29.80
N ALA A 41 24.09 17.28 -30.42
CA ALA A 41 23.63 15.91 -30.21
C ALA A 41 23.80 15.47 -28.74
N LEU A 42 24.94 15.80 -28.13
CA LEU A 42 25.19 15.48 -26.72
C LEU A 42 24.22 16.21 -25.78
N ALA A 43 23.98 17.50 -26.02
CA ALA A 43 23.03 18.30 -25.25
C ALA A 43 21.58 17.77 -25.34
N VAL A 44 21.17 17.31 -26.53
CA VAL A 44 19.86 16.68 -26.73
C VAL A 44 19.75 15.37 -25.94
N VAL A 45 20.79 14.52 -25.96
CA VAL A 45 20.79 13.26 -25.21
C VAL A 45 20.73 13.50 -23.71
N ILE A 46 21.52 14.44 -23.18
CA ILE A 46 21.49 14.82 -21.76
C ILE A 46 20.12 15.38 -21.37
N SER A 47 19.51 16.19 -22.24
CA SER A 47 18.16 16.74 -22.01
C SER A 47 17.11 15.64 -21.97
N LEU A 48 17.17 14.65 -22.86
CA LEU A 48 16.25 13.51 -22.86
C LEU A 48 16.39 12.65 -21.60
N VAL A 49 17.62 12.40 -21.14
CA VAL A 49 17.87 11.66 -19.89
C VAL A 49 17.37 12.44 -18.67
N ALA A 50 17.58 13.76 -18.62
CA ALA A 50 17.07 14.61 -17.54
C ALA A 50 15.54 14.63 -17.51
N ILE A 51 14.90 14.72 -18.68
CA ILE A 51 13.44 14.66 -18.81
C ILE A 51 12.93 13.30 -18.31
N MET A 52 13.56 12.19 -18.69
CA MET A 52 13.21 10.85 -18.19
C MET A 52 13.36 10.73 -16.66
N GLY A 53 14.43 11.28 -16.09
CA GLY A 53 14.67 11.26 -14.63
C GLY A 53 13.63 12.07 -13.83
N VAL A 54 13.14 13.19 -14.38
CA VAL A 54 12.10 14.01 -13.74
C VAL A 54 10.73 13.31 -13.78
N PHE A 55 10.42 12.58 -14.86
CA PHE A 55 9.16 11.84 -14.95
C PHE A 55 9.12 10.61 -14.04
N SER A 56 10.24 9.90 -13.84
CA SER A 56 10.29 8.72 -12.96
C SER A 56 9.95 9.02 -11.49
N ASN A 57 10.26 10.23 -11.01
CA ASN A 57 9.99 10.61 -9.62
C ASN A 57 8.55 11.09 -9.35
N SER A 58 7.78 11.38 -10.41
CA SER A 58 6.41 11.90 -10.30
C SER A 58 5.38 10.76 -10.19
N TYR A 59 5.60 9.63 -10.87
CA TYR A 59 4.68 8.48 -10.84
C TYR A 59 4.63 7.76 -9.48
N ALA A 60 5.61 7.97 -8.59
CA ALA A 60 5.68 7.30 -7.29
C ALA A 60 4.92 8.02 -6.16
N LYS A 61 4.45 9.27 -6.36
CA LYS A 61 3.96 10.12 -5.26
C LYS A 61 2.48 9.95 -4.89
N ASP A 62 1.67 9.32 -5.75
CA ASP A 62 0.21 9.20 -5.55
C ASP A 62 -0.24 7.76 -5.26
N LYS A 63 0.47 7.04 -4.40
CA LYS A 63 0.02 5.71 -4.00
C LYS A 63 -1.16 5.82 -3.02
N LYS A 64 -2.38 5.69 -3.55
CA LYS A 64 -3.64 5.82 -2.78
C LYS A 64 -4.21 4.50 -2.28
N PHE A 65 -3.62 3.38 -2.68
CA PHE A 65 -4.13 2.04 -2.40
C PHE A 65 -3.07 1.21 -1.70
N GLY A 66 -3.49 0.58 -0.60
CA GLY A 66 -2.73 -0.47 0.05
C GLY A 66 -3.08 -1.83 -0.56
N ARG A 67 -2.71 -2.90 0.13
CA ARG A 67 -3.08 -4.26 -0.25
C ARG A 67 -3.17 -5.17 0.97
N ILE A 68 -3.80 -6.32 0.77
CA ILE A 68 -3.66 -7.43 1.70
C ILE A 68 -2.63 -8.43 1.17
N GLN A 69 -1.88 -9.06 2.07
CA GLN A 69 -0.94 -10.13 1.74
C GLN A 69 -1.26 -11.34 2.59
N TYR A 70 -1.43 -12.50 1.94
CA TYR A 70 -1.79 -13.73 2.64
C TYR A 70 -0.76 -14.07 3.71
N ASN A 71 -1.26 -14.28 4.93
CA ASN A 71 -0.44 -14.65 6.07
C ASN A 71 -1.27 -15.59 6.99
N PRO A 72 -1.04 -16.92 6.90
CA PRO A 72 -1.82 -17.89 7.67
C PRO A 72 -1.57 -17.79 9.18
N ASP A 73 -0.42 -17.25 9.60
CA ASP A 73 -0.06 -17.11 11.02
C ASP A 73 -0.96 -16.12 11.75
N VAL A 74 -1.74 -15.33 11.01
CA VAL A 74 -2.76 -14.44 11.56
C VAL A 74 -3.93 -15.22 12.18
N ILE A 75 -4.29 -16.38 11.62
CA ILE A 75 -5.41 -17.19 12.13
C ILE A 75 -5.24 -17.56 13.60
N PRO A 76 -4.14 -18.19 14.05
CA PRO A 76 -4.00 -18.58 15.45
C PRO A 76 -3.94 -17.38 16.41
N VAL A 77 -3.51 -16.19 15.95
CA VAL A 77 -3.48 -14.98 16.77
C VAL A 77 -4.89 -14.56 17.22
N PHE A 78 -5.88 -14.72 16.34
CA PHE A 78 -7.25 -14.30 16.62
C PHE A 78 -8.21 -15.46 16.89
N GLY A 79 -7.91 -16.68 16.44
CA GLY A 79 -8.75 -17.87 16.64
C GLY A 79 -8.40 -18.68 17.89
N SER A 80 -7.27 -18.40 18.55
CA SER A 80 -6.88 -19.14 19.76
C SER A 80 -7.51 -18.60 21.04
N ALA A 81 -7.36 -19.34 22.14
CA ALA A 81 -7.69 -18.90 23.49
C ALA A 81 -6.71 -17.84 24.05
N ALA A 82 -5.60 -17.55 23.36
CA ALA A 82 -4.60 -16.59 23.84
C ALA A 82 -5.17 -15.16 23.88
N PRO A 83 -4.72 -14.29 24.81
CA PRO A 83 -5.15 -12.89 24.85
C PRO A 83 -4.95 -12.18 23.50
N LEU A 84 -5.86 -11.27 23.14
CA LEU A 84 -5.69 -10.44 21.93
C LEU A 84 -4.38 -9.62 22.03
N PRO A 85 -3.70 -9.35 20.90
CA PRO A 85 -2.51 -8.51 20.90
C PRO A 85 -2.78 -7.13 21.50
N ALA A 86 -2.08 -6.78 22.58
CA ALA A 86 -2.27 -5.50 23.27
C ALA A 86 -1.85 -4.27 22.44
N ASN A 87 -1.07 -4.48 21.38
CA ASN A 87 -0.60 -3.45 20.45
C ASN A 87 -1.57 -3.21 19.28
N MET A 88 -2.77 -3.79 19.29
CA MET A 88 -3.75 -3.63 18.23
C MET A 88 -5.10 -3.17 18.77
N ASP A 89 -5.76 -2.30 17.99
CA ASP A 89 -7.16 -1.96 18.15
C ASP A 89 -7.97 -2.90 17.26
N ILE A 90 -8.88 -3.66 17.86
CA ILE A 90 -9.58 -4.75 17.19
C ILE A 90 -11.00 -4.33 16.84
N TYR A 91 -11.38 -4.63 15.60
CA TYR A 91 -12.71 -4.33 15.08
C TYR A 91 -13.29 -5.52 14.32
N PHE A 92 -14.61 -5.53 14.16
CA PHE A 92 -15.33 -6.58 13.42
C PHE A 92 -16.44 -6.01 12.53
N SER A 93 -16.84 -6.82 11.55
CA SER A 93 -18.00 -6.58 10.69
C SER A 93 -18.93 -7.79 10.70
N GLY A 94 -20.23 -7.58 10.44
CA GLY A 94 -21.25 -8.64 10.56
C GLY A 94 -21.64 -8.94 12.02
N PRO A 95 -22.53 -9.92 12.27
CA PRO A 95 -23.06 -10.24 13.60
C PRO A 95 -21.99 -10.42 14.68
N ALA A 96 -22.27 -10.03 15.93
CA ALA A 96 -21.27 -10.04 17.02
C ALA A 96 -20.85 -11.46 17.47
N ASP A 97 -21.74 -12.44 17.32
CA ASP A 97 -21.51 -13.86 17.60
C ASP A 97 -20.91 -14.62 16.39
N ARG A 98 -21.04 -14.05 15.18
CA ARG A 98 -20.56 -14.60 13.92
C ARG A 98 -20.08 -13.47 13.00
N PRO A 99 -18.90 -12.89 13.26
CA PRO A 99 -18.37 -11.83 12.43
C PRO A 99 -18.03 -12.36 11.03
N TYR A 100 -18.22 -11.52 10.02
CA TYR A 100 -17.82 -11.82 8.65
C TYR A 100 -16.35 -11.56 8.41
N ALA A 101 -15.83 -10.55 9.09
CA ALA A 101 -14.41 -10.27 9.18
C ALA A 101 -14.05 -9.68 10.53
N VAL A 102 -12.79 -9.86 10.89
CA VAL A 102 -12.13 -9.23 12.02
C VAL A 102 -10.88 -8.54 11.50
N ILE A 103 -10.62 -7.32 11.96
CA ILE A 103 -9.36 -6.63 11.73
C ILE A 103 -8.70 -6.29 13.06
N GLY A 104 -7.38 -6.38 13.09
CA GLY A 104 -6.56 -5.74 14.12
C GLY A 104 -5.71 -4.67 13.48
N ILE A 105 -5.89 -3.42 13.89
CA ILE A 105 -5.11 -2.29 13.41
C ILE A 105 -4.01 -2.00 14.43
N ILE A 106 -2.77 -1.85 14.00
CA ILE A 106 -1.66 -1.53 14.91
C ILE A 106 -1.93 -0.16 15.55
N LYS A 107 -1.83 -0.07 16.88
CA LYS A 107 -2.06 1.17 17.63
C LYS A 107 -1.21 2.32 17.09
N GLY A 108 -1.81 3.50 16.99
CA GLY A 108 -1.18 4.70 16.42
C GLY A 108 -1.21 4.78 14.89
N THR A 109 -1.71 3.75 14.19
CA THR A 109 -2.00 3.84 12.77
C THR A 109 -3.20 4.77 12.54
N PRO A 110 -3.10 5.78 11.66
CA PRO A 110 -4.25 6.58 11.26
C PRO A 110 -5.25 5.71 10.49
N PHE A 111 -6.36 5.35 11.14
CA PHE A 111 -7.37 4.44 10.61
C PHE A 111 -8.75 5.09 10.68
N ASP A 112 -9.57 4.83 9.66
CA ASP A 112 -10.98 5.22 9.63
C ASP A 112 -11.87 4.01 9.99
N PRO A 113 -12.45 3.99 11.20
CA PRO A 113 -13.26 2.87 11.68
C PRO A 113 -14.73 2.97 11.24
N ASN A 114 -15.16 3.94 10.42
CA ASN A 114 -16.58 4.23 10.18
C ASN A 114 -17.45 3.02 9.79
N ILE A 115 -16.89 2.06 9.05
CA ILE A 115 -17.58 0.84 8.60
C ILE A 115 -17.28 -0.40 9.44
N TRP A 116 -16.56 -0.23 10.55
CA TRP A 116 -16.12 -1.27 11.47
C TRP A 116 -16.64 -1.01 12.87
N ARG A 117 -16.98 -2.08 13.59
CA ARG A 117 -17.39 -1.95 15.00
C ARG A 117 -16.22 -2.30 15.91
N PRO A 118 -15.84 -1.43 16.86
CA PRO A 118 -14.80 -1.77 17.81
C PRO A 118 -15.25 -2.96 18.67
N ILE A 119 -14.31 -3.81 19.04
CA ILE A 119 -14.58 -4.85 20.04
C ILE A 119 -14.64 -4.16 21.40
N SER A 120 -15.84 -3.95 21.95
CA SER A 120 -16.00 -3.53 23.34
C SER A 120 -15.96 -4.76 24.26
N GLU A 121 -15.77 -4.56 25.56
CA GLU A 121 -15.92 -5.63 26.57
C GLU A 121 -17.34 -6.23 26.57
N GLU A 122 -18.33 -5.50 26.04
CA GLU A 122 -19.71 -5.94 25.79
C GLU A 122 -19.82 -6.87 24.56
N ALA A 123 -18.73 -7.12 23.83
CA ALA A 123 -18.61 -8.26 22.93
C ALA A 123 -18.52 -9.56 23.76
N GLU A 124 -19.53 -9.82 24.58
CA GLU A 124 -19.67 -10.93 25.54
C GLU A 124 -19.45 -12.32 24.91
N ASN A 125 -19.43 -12.39 23.57
CA ASN A 125 -19.20 -13.59 22.79
C ASN A 125 -17.83 -13.63 22.11
N ILE A 126 -16.80 -12.90 22.60
CA ILE A 126 -15.44 -12.99 22.06
C ILE A 126 -14.97 -14.44 21.97
N GLY A 127 -15.17 -15.20 23.03
CA GLY A 127 -14.86 -16.63 23.04
C GLY A 127 -15.61 -17.42 21.95
N LYS A 128 -16.88 -17.09 21.67
CA LYS A 128 -17.69 -17.82 20.67
C LYS A 128 -17.21 -17.59 19.23
N TRP A 129 -16.89 -16.35 18.84
CA TRP A 129 -16.41 -16.12 17.48
C TRP A 129 -14.99 -16.67 17.28
N ARG A 130 -14.14 -16.62 18.31
CA ARG A 130 -12.80 -17.22 18.27
C ARG A 130 -12.87 -18.73 18.10
N GLN A 131 -13.71 -19.38 18.91
CA GLN A 131 -13.99 -20.81 18.79
C GLN A 131 -14.52 -21.13 17.39
N MET A 132 -15.42 -20.32 16.86
CA MET A 132 -15.93 -20.53 15.50
C MET A 132 -14.84 -20.40 14.42
N ILE A 133 -13.94 -19.41 14.50
CA ILE A 133 -12.81 -19.31 13.56
C ILE A 133 -11.93 -20.55 13.63
N HIS A 134 -11.65 -21.03 14.84
CA HIS A 134 -10.90 -22.25 15.06
C HIS A 134 -11.61 -23.48 14.45
N ASP A 135 -12.87 -23.72 14.83
CA ASP A 135 -13.67 -24.86 14.38
C ASP A 135 -13.85 -24.88 12.85
N TYR A 136 -14.15 -23.73 12.23
CA TYR A 136 -14.32 -23.64 10.78
C TYR A 136 -13.03 -23.89 10.00
N ASN A 137 -11.89 -23.52 10.57
CA ASN A 137 -10.59 -23.78 9.97
C ASN A 137 -10.15 -25.23 10.13
N ASP A 138 -10.49 -25.86 11.25
CA ASP A 138 -10.24 -27.29 11.48
C ASP A 138 -11.15 -28.18 10.62
N MET A 139 -12.41 -27.78 10.40
CA MET A 139 -13.39 -28.58 9.64
C MET A 139 -13.37 -28.32 8.11
N LEU A 140 -12.52 -27.41 7.61
CA LEU A 140 -12.27 -27.10 6.18
C LEU A 140 -13.48 -26.75 5.29
N ALA A 141 -14.71 -26.68 5.80
CA ALA A 141 -15.90 -26.46 4.97
C ALA A 141 -15.97 -25.02 4.39
N ARG A 142 -15.57 -24.01 5.18
CA ARG A 142 -15.47 -22.58 4.80
C ARG A 142 -14.44 -21.88 5.70
N PRO A 143 -13.13 -22.14 5.50
CA PRO A 143 -12.11 -21.60 6.38
C PRO A 143 -12.03 -20.08 6.27
N TYR A 144 -11.76 -19.44 7.39
CA TYR A 144 -11.25 -18.08 7.44
C TYR A 144 -9.82 -18.04 6.92
N PHE A 145 -9.50 -16.96 6.22
CA PHE A 145 -8.19 -16.65 5.68
C PHE A 145 -7.59 -15.48 6.45
N GLY A 146 -6.30 -15.59 6.77
CA GLY A 146 -5.53 -14.56 7.46
C GLY A 146 -4.67 -13.78 6.50
N TYR A 147 -4.58 -12.46 6.71
CA TYR A 147 -3.79 -11.56 5.89
C TYR A 147 -3.14 -10.44 6.71
N ASP A 148 -1.99 -9.98 6.23
CA ASP A 148 -1.40 -8.70 6.61
C ASP A 148 -2.04 -7.58 5.80
N ILE A 149 -2.39 -6.49 6.46
CA ILE A 149 -2.85 -5.25 5.84
C ILE A 149 -1.63 -4.37 5.64
N LEU A 150 -1.37 -4.00 4.40
CA LEU A 150 -0.23 -3.18 4.00
C LEU A 150 -0.73 -1.83 3.52
N ASP A 151 -0.04 -0.77 3.94
CA ASP A 151 -0.23 0.56 3.40
C ASP A 151 0.33 0.66 1.95
N PRO A 152 0.16 1.80 1.25
CA PRO A 152 0.64 1.95 -0.12
C PRO A 152 2.17 1.85 -0.27
N ASP A 153 2.92 2.03 0.81
CA ASP A 153 4.38 1.89 0.84
C ASP A 153 4.84 0.47 1.19
N GLY A 154 3.89 -0.43 1.46
CA GLY A 154 4.17 -1.83 1.78
C GLY A 154 4.52 -2.05 3.25
N LYS A 155 4.27 -1.07 4.12
CA LYS A 155 4.41 -1.25 5.58
C LYS A 155 3.17 -1.96 6.12
N VAL A 156 3.38 -2.94 7.00
CA VAL A 156 2.30 -3.62 7.70
C VAL A 156 1.67 -2.66 8.72
N VAL A 157 0.36 -2.47 8.60
CA VAL A 157 -0.44 -1.57 9.45
C VAL A 157 -1.52 -2.30 10.24
N GLY A 158 -1.76 -3.56 9.92
CA GLY A 158 -2.78 -4.35 10.60
C GLY A 158 -2.84 -5.78 10.09
N LYS A 159 -3.82 -6.51 10.60
CA LYS A 159 -4.14 -7.90 10.28
C LYS A 159 -5.62 -7.99 9.91
N TRP A 160 -5.96 -8.81 8.94
CA TRP A 160 -7.33 -9.05 8.48
C TRP A 160 -7.63 -10.54 8.46
N ILE A 161 -8.81 -10.90 8.97
CA ILE A 161 -9.35 -12.25 8.92
C ILE A 161 -10.75 -12.21 8.33
N SER A 162 -11.01 -13.03 7.33
CA SER A 162 -12.35 -13.17 6.73
C SER A 162 -12.53 -14.51 6.02
N TYR A 163 -13.78 -14.90 5.78
CA TYR A 163 -14.09 -15.96 4.81
C TYR A 163 -13.88 -15.50 3.36
N GLN A 164 -13.82 -14.19 3.09
CA GLN A 164 -13.47 -13.66 1.77
C GLN A 164 -11.94 -13.58 1.61
N ARG A 165 -11.48 -13.65 0.36
CA ARG A 165 -10.04 -13.62 0.02
C ARG A 165 -9.54 -12.27 -0.47
N GLU A 166 -10.44 -11.30 -0.58
CA GLU A 166 -10.17 -9.99 -1.14
C GLU A 166 -10.89 -8.90 -0.34
N THR A 167 -10.26 -7.72 -0.30
CA THR A 167 -10.85 -6.48 0.18
C THR A 167 -10.10 -5.30 -0.43
N VAL A 168 -10.70 -4.12 -0.37
CA VAL A 168 -10.07 -2.87 -0.78
C VAL A 168 -9.41 -2.22 0.43
N VAL A 169 -8.12 -1.90 0.30
CA VAL A 169 -7.36 -1.09 1.26
C VAL A 169 -7.04 0.24 0.59
N LYS A 170 -7.50 1.35 1.17
CA LYS A 170 -7.41 2.68 0.54
C LYS A 170 -7.02 3.75 1.55
N MET A 171 -6.24 4.73 1.11
CA MET A 171 -6.00 5.97 1.84
C MET A 171 -7.14 6.96 1.61
N THR A 172 -7.71 7.48 2.69
CA THR A 172 -8.67 8.60 2.64
C THR A 172 -7.95 9.90 2.28
N LYS A 173 -8.73 10.95 1.96
CA LYS A 173 -8.18 12.30 1.75
C LYS A 173 -7.51 12.87 3.00
N GLU A 174 -7.83 12.34 4.17
CA GLU A 174 -7.28 12.74 5.47
C GLU A 174 -6.05 11.91 5.87
N ASN A 175 -5.46 11.16 4.94
CA ASN A 175 -4.31 10.29 5.19
C ASN A 175 -4.58 9.20 6.24
N LYS A 176 -5.82 8.69 6.31
CA LYS A 176 -6.21 7.53 7.12
C LYS A 176 -6.37 6.31 6.23
N ILE A 177 -6.09 5.13 6.76
CA ILE A 177 -6.37 3.86 6.09
C ILE A 177 -7.83 3.49 6.30
N THR A 178 -8.50 3.09 5.23
CA THR A 178 -9.80 2.44 5.26
C THR A 178 -9.66 1.06 4.64
N VAL A 179 -10.19 0.05 5.33
CA VAL A 179 -10.28 -1.33 4.84
C VAL A 179 -11.74 -1.63 4.65
N TYR A 180 -12.16 -2.05 3.47
CA TYR A 180 -13.57 -2.33 3.22
C TYR A 180 -14.01 -3.64 3.87
N THR A 181 -15.23 -3.67 4.40
CA THR A 181 -15.79 -4.89 4.99
C THR A 181 -16.22 -5.84 3.88
N PRO A 182 -16.10 -7.16 4.08
CA PRO A 182 -16.71 -8.12 3.16
C PRO A 182 -18.23 -7.93 3.13
N ASP A 183 -18.83 -8.15 1.97
CA ASP A 183 -20.26 -8.37 1.88
C ASP A 183 -20.63 -9.62 2.68
N GLY A 184 -21.76 -9.55 3.40
CA GLY A 184 -22.32 -10.70 4.10
C GLY A 184 -22.50 -11.90 3.15
N PRO A 185 -22.55 -13.14 3.68
CA PRO A 185 -22.82 -14.29 2.82
C PRO A 185 -24.13 -14.05 2.07
N ARG A 186 -24.05 -14.00 0.74
CA ARG A 186 -25.23 -13.84 -0.13
C ARG A 186 -26.27 -14.87 0.29
N ARG A 187 -27.48 -14.42 0.66
CA ARG A 187 -28.57 -15.36 0.88
C ARG A 187 -28.91 -15.98 -0.46
N PHE A 188 -29.27 -17.26 -0.45
CA PHE A 188 -29.69 -17.96 -1.66
C PHE A 188 -30.86 -17.27 -2.39
N SER A 189 -31.66 -16.47 -1.68
CA SER A 189 -32.74 -15.65 -2.22
C SER A 189 -32.28 -14.44 -3.04
N ASP A 190 -31.03 -14.01 -2.89
CA ASP A 190 -30.52 -12.75 -3.43
C ASP A 190 -29.79 -12.97 -4.77
N ASP A 191 -29.81 -14.21 -5.29
CA ASP A 191 -29.26 -14.58 -6.60
C ASP A 191 -30.41 -14.70 -7.63
N PRO A 192 -30.74 -13.61 -8.35
CA PRO A 192 -31.80 -13.63 -9.35
C PRO A 192 -31.50 -14.55 -10.54
N GLN A 193 -30.27 -15.08 -10.67
CA GLN A 193 -29.91 -16.00 -11.75
C GLN A 193 -30.11 -17.48 -11.41
N ARG A 194 -30.50 -17.81 -10.16
CA ARG A 194 -30.75 -19.19 -9.72
C ARG A 194 -32.20 -19.52 -9.38
N ILE A 195 -33.10 -18.56 -9.57
CA ILE A 195 -34.54 -18.82 -9.61
C ILE A 195 -34.87 -19.39 -11.01
N GLY A 196 -34.46 -20.64 -11.23
CA GLY A 196 -34.95 -21.42 -12.36
C GLY A 196 -36.43 -21.77 -12.17
N PRO A 197 -37.17 -22.01 -13.27
CA PRO A 197 -38.63 -22.15 -13.28
C PRO A 197 -39.17 -23.25 -12.36
#